data_AF-A0AB39NJK4-F1
#
_entry.id   AF-A0AB39NJK4-F1
#
_cell.length_a   1.000
_cell.length_b   1.000
_cell.length_c   1.000
_cell.angle_alpha   90.00
_cell.angle_beta   90.00
_cell.angle_gamma   90.00
#
_symmetry.space_group_name_H-M   'P 1'
#
loop_
_entity.id
_entity.type
_entity.pdbx_description
1 polymer ?
#
loop_
_entity_poly.entity_id
_entity_poly.type
_entity_poly.pdbx_seq_one_letter_code
_entity_poly.pdbx_strand_id
1 'polypeptide(L)'
;MTGWDISPSGVQHVLTETAKAAESLGTIGEALQENLPSAAASAGTIQQGGVEKSGVQGPVGSALAEFFNAHAKRLKYIAVRTSNSLDGAATATNAYVRGDLEMAAQAQANALKEPKIDLPGVDGQQGGR
;
A
#
# COMPACT_ATOMS: atom_id res chain seq x y z
N MET A 1 19.34 5.73 -20.76
CA MET A 1 17.99 5.36 -20.31
C MET A 1 17.73 6.14 -19.04
N THR A 2 16.90 7.18 -19.11
CA THR A 2 16.57 8.05 -17.98
C THR A 2 15.10 7.90 -17.68
N GLY A 3 14.75 7.61 -16.43
CA GLY A 3 13.38 7.86 -15.98
C GLY A 3 13.04 7.34 -14.59
N TRP A 4 13.55 6.16 -14.22
CA TRP A 4 13.12 5.47 -13.00
C TRP A 4 14.34 4.92 -12.27
N ASP A 5 15.04 5.77 -11.53
CA ASP A 5 16.08 5.33 -10.61
C ASP A 5 15.41 5.06 -9.25
N ILE A 6 14.79 3.89 -9.10
CA ILE A 6 14.17 3.47 -7.84
C ILE A 6 15.13 2.59 -7.07
N SER A 7 15.27 2.83 -5.76
CA SER A 7 15.96 1.92 -4.86
C SER A 7 14.95 0.90 -4.30
N PRO A 8 15.02 -0.40 -4.64
CA PRO A 8 14.07 -1.38 -4.12
C PRO A 8 14.08 -1.47 -2.59
N SER A 9 15.26 -1.34 -1.97
CA SER A 9 15.40 -1.30 -0.51
C SER A 9 14.83 -0.02 0.09
N GLY A 10 14.98 1.12 -0.58
CA GLY A 10 14.35 2.38 -0.19
C GLY A 10 12.82 2.29 -0.23
N VAL A 11 12.26 1.69 -1.29
CA VAL A 11 10.81 1.47 -1.39
C VAL A 11 10.34 0.51 -0.29
N GLN A 12 11.05 -0.60 -0.06
CA GLN A 12 10.71 -1.55 1.00
C GLN A 12 10.66 -0.88 2.38
N HIS A 13 11.60 0.03 2.68
CA HIS A 13 11.60 0.79 3.91
C HIS A 13 10.33 1.64 4.05
N VAL A 14 9.98 2.42 3.02
CA VAL A 14 8.76 3.26 3.02
C VAL A 14 7.49 2.42 3.15
N LEU A 15 7.42 1.27 2.48
CA LEU A 15 6.30 0.34 2.59
C LEU A 15 6.16 -0.20 4.02
N THR A 16 7.27 -0.54 4.66
CA THR A 16 7.30 -1.04 6.04
C THR A 16 6.81 0.01 7.03
N GLU A 17 7.31 1.25 6.94
CA GLU A 17 6.89 2.34 7.82
C GLU A 17 5.40 2.69 7.62
N THR A 18 4.94 2.68 6.37
CA THR A 18 3.53 2.92 6.06
C THR A 18 2.63 1.79 6.56
N ALA A 19 3.08 0.53 6.48
CA ALA A 19 2.37 -0.62 7.04
C ALA A 19 2.24 -0.51 8.57
N LYS A 20 3.29 -0.11 9.29
CA LYS A 20 3.23 0.14 10.74
C LYS A 20 2.22 1.25 11.10
N ALA A 21 2.20 2.34 10.32
CA ALA A 21 1.22 3.40 10.53
C ALA A 21 -0.23 2.90 10.28
N ALA A 22 -0.42 2.05 9.27
CA ALA A 22 -1.71 1.42 8.99
C ALA A 22 -2.15 0.46 10.10
N GLU A 23 -1.23 -0.30 10.68
CA GLU A 23 -1.47 -1.17 11.84
C GLU A 23 -1.94 -0.35 13.06
N SER A 24 -1.24 0.74 13.38
CA SER A 24 -1.63 1.65 14.45
C SER A 24 -3.05 2.20 14.27
N LEU A 25 -3.45 2.53 13.04
CA LEU A 25 -4.82 2.96 12.73
C LEU A 25 -5.84 1.85 13.00
N GLY A 26 -5.50 0.60 12.69
CA GLY A 26 -6.32 -0.58 13.00
C GLY A 26 -6.53 -0.74 14.51
N THR A 27 -5.44 -0.72 15.28
CA THR A 27 -5.47 -0.82 16.75
C THR A 27 -6.32 0.27 17.39
N ILE A 28 -6.21 1.51 16.91
CA ILE A 28 -7.05 2.62 17.40
C ILE A 28 -8.52 2.40 17.05
N GLY A 29 -8.82 1.86 15.87
CA GLY A 29 -10.18 1.53 15.46
C GLY A 29 -10.82 0.46 16.35
N GLU A 30 -10.07 -0.59 16.69
CA GLU A 30 -10.50 -1.63 17.63
C GLU A 30 -10.71 -1.06 19.03
N ALA A 31 -9.76 -0.29 19.54
CA ALA A 31 -9.88 0.37 20.83
C ALA A 31 -11.09 1.31 20.88
N LEU A 32 -11.40 2.03 19.79
CA LEU A 32 -12.60 2.86 19.71
C LEU A 32 -13.86 2.00 19.75
N GLN A 33 -13.91 0.90 19.01
CA GLN A 33 -15.05 -0.01 19.01
C GLN A 33 -15.32 -0.62 20.41
N GLU A 34 -14.26 -0.96 21.13
CA GLU A 34 -14.34 -1.54 22.48
C GLU A 34 -14.77 -0.50 23.54
N ASN A 35 -14.21 0.72 23.49
CA ASN A 35 -14.38 1.72 24.54
C ASN A 35 -15.59 2.64 24.33
N LEU A 36 -16.11 2.76 23.10
CA LEU A 36 -17.23 3.67 22.83
C LEU A 36 -18.51 3.32 23.60
N PRO A 37 -18.92 2.04 23.74
CA PRO A 37 -20.10 1.68 24.52
C PRO A 37 -19.99 2.04 26.01
N SER A 38 -18.83 1.81 26.63
CA SER A 38 -18.59 2.13 28.05
C SER A 38 -18.52 3.64 28.29
N ALA A 39 -17.88 4.39 27.38
CA ALA A 39 -17.86 5.85 27.40
C ALA A 39 -19.26 6.43 27.22
N ALA A 40 -20.07 5.88 26.31
CA ALA A 40 -21.44 6.31 26.07
C ALA A 40 -22.36 6.04 27.28
N ALA A 41 -22.18 4.91 27.96
CA ALA A 41 -22.90 4.60 29.21
C ALA A 41 -22.49 5.53 30.35
N SER A 42 -21.20 5.86 30.45
CA SER A 42 -20.65 6.73 31.50
C SER A 42 -21.02 8.21 31.32
N ALA A 43 -21.41 8.63 30.11
CA ALA A 43 -21.78 10.02 29.83
C ALA A 43 -23.14 10.44 30.42
N GLY A 44 -23.87 9.51 31.06
CA GLY A 44 -25.12 9.79 31.75
C GLY A 44 -26.31 10.02 30.83
N THR A 45 -27.46 10.34 31.42
CA THR A 45 -28.73 10.59 30.72
C THR A 45 -29.31 11.94 31.12
N ILE A 46 -29.96 12.67 30.19
CA ILE A 46 -30.73 13.86 30.56
C ILE A 46 -32.15 13.41 30.89
N GLN A 47 -32.60 13.74 32.09
CA GLN A 47 -33.93 13.37 32.56
C GLN A 47 -34.62 14.59 33.13
N GLN A 48 -35.70 15.03 32.48
CA GLN A 48 -36.56 16.06 33.00
C GLN A 48 -37.55 15.39 33.98
N GLY A 49 -37.28 15.48 35.30
CA GLY A 49 -38.26 15.04 36.32
C GLY A 49 -37.88 13.87 37.26
N GLY A 50 -36.60 13.54 37.45
CA GLY A 50 -36.14 12.94 38.72
C GLY A 50 -36.31 11.44 38.97
N VAL A 51 -36.45 10.57 37.97
CA VAL A 51 -36.38 9.10 38.19
C VAL A 51 -35.60 8.42 37.08
N GLU A 52 -34.40 7.89 37.41
CA GLU A 52 -33.51 7.22 36.47
C GLU A 52 -34.23 6.08 35.72
N LYS A 53 -34.55 6.30 34.44
CA LYS A 53 -34.85 5.21 33.51
C LYS A 53 -33.56 4.50 33.14
N SER A 54 -33.28 3.38 33.83
CA SER A 54 -32.25 2.42 33.43
C SER A 54 -32.48 1.98 31.98
N GLY A 55 -31.43 2.07 31.13
CA GLY A 55 -31.44 1.57 29.75
C GLY A 55 -31.67 2.60 28.63
N VAL A 56 -31.80 3.90 28.94
CA VAL A 56 -31.89 4.96 27.90
C VAL A 56 -30.52 5.63 27.74
N GLN A 57 -29.94 5.61 26.54
CA GLN A 57 -28.67 6.28 26.26
C GLN A 57 -28.86 7.80 26.23
N GLY A 58 -28.05 8.56 26.96
CA GLY A 58 -28.13 10.02 26.98
C GLY A 58 -27.75 10.67 25.65
N PRO A 59 -27.94 12.00 25.52
CA PRO A 59 -27.65 12.72 24.28
C PRO A 59 -26.18 12.63 23.88
N VAL A 60 -25.25 12.62 24.84
CA VAL A 60 -23.81 12.45 24.56
C VAL A 60 -23.53 11.05 24.01
N GLY A 61 -24.09 10.01 24.64
CA GLY A 61 -23.95 8.64 24.13
C GLY A 61 -24.55 8.49 22.72
N SER A 62 -25.69 9.14 22.45
CA SER A 62 -26.33 9.11 21.12
C SER A 62 -25.47 9.83 20.07
N ALA A 63 -24.93 11.00 20.40
CA ALA A 63 -24.03 11.75 19.51
C ALA A 63 -22.74 10.97 19.21
N LEU A 64 -22.19 10.24 20.19
CA LEU A 64 -21.03 9.37 19.99
C LEU A 64 -21.35 8.22 19.02
N ALA A 65 -22.52 7.60 19.13
CA ALA A 65 -22.97 6.55 18.22
C ALA A 65 -23.17 7.09 16.80
N GLU A 66 -23.78 8.27 16.65
CA GLU A 66 -23.93 8.93 15.34
C GLU A 66 -22.59 9.31 14.72
N PHE A 67 -21.67 9.87 15.51
CA PHE A 67 -20.31 10.20 15.06
C PHE A 67 -19.60 8.96 14.53
N PHE A 68 -19.62 7.86 15.29
CA PHE A 68 -18.99 6.62 14.86
C PHE A 68 -19.64 6.08 13.59
N ASN A 69 -20.96 6.04 13.51
CA ASN A 69 -21.68 5.59 12.32
C ASN A 69 -21.37 6.45 11.08
N ALA A 70 -21.28 7.78 11.24
CA ALA A 70 -20.95 8.70 10.17
C ALA A 70 -19.52 8.49 9.63
N HIS A 71 -18.58 8.06 10.48
CA HIS A 71 -17.18 7.93 10.13
C HIS A 71 -16.69 6.49 9.87
N ALA A 72 -17.44 5.47 10.30
CA ALA A 72 -17.05 4.07 10.18
C ALA A 72 -16.71 3.67 8.73
N LYS A 73 -17.52 4.12 7.75
CA LYS A 73 -17.25 3.87 6.33
C LYS A 73 -15.95 4.53 5.88
N ARG A 74 -15.66 5.74 6.33
CA ARG A 74 -14.45 6.49 5.96
C ARG A 74 -13.20 5.82 6.55
N LEU A 75 -13.27 5.37 7.81
CA LEU A 75 -12.18 4.65 8.47
C LEU A 75 -11.84 3.36 7.71
N LYS A 76 -12.86 2.55 7.39
CA LYS A 76 -12.69 1.33 6.57
C LYS A 76 -12.12 1.65 5.17
N TYR A 77 -12.62 2.72 4.55
CA TYR A 77 -12.13 3.14 3.23
C TYR A 77 -10.65 3.50 3.25
N ILE A 78 -10.18 4.24 4.26
CA ILE A 78 -8.76 4.58 4.41
C ILE A 78 -7.93 3.31 4.57
N ALA A 79 -8.34 2.38 5.43
CA ALA A 79 -7.61 1.12 5.62
C ALA A 79 -7.46 0.33 4.31
N VAL A 80 -8.57 0.12 3.59
CA VAL A 80 -8.57 -0.60 2.29
C VAL A 80 -7.71 0.13 1.26
N ARG A 81 -7.83 1.46 1.17
CA ARG A 81 -7.04 2.26 0.23
C ARG A 81 -5.54 2.21 0.53
N THR A 82 -5.16 2.24 1.80
CA THR A 82 -3.76 2.09 2.22
C THR A 82 -3.22 0.73 1.82
N SER A 83 -3.96 -0.36 2.10
CA SER A 83 -3.56 -1.72 1.68
C SER A 83 -3.34 -1.80 0.18
N ASN A 84 -4.32 -1.36 -0.62
CA ASN A 84 -4.22 -1.39 -2.08
C ASN A 84 -3.03 -0.56 -2.61
N SER A 85 -2.70 0.54 -1.93
CA SER A 85 -1.57 1.40 -2.31
C SER A 85 -0.23 0.74 -2.01
N LEU A 86 -0.11 0.07 -0.86
CA LEU A 86 1.06 -0.73 -0.49
C LEU A 86 1.28 -1.88 -1.47
N ASP A 87 0.23 -2.63 -1.78
CA ASP A 87 0.28 -3.77 -2.71
C ASP A 87 0.66 -3.32 -4.13
N GLY A 88 0.06 -2.22 -4.60
CA GLY A 88 0.38 -1.63 -5.90
C GLY A 88 1.85 -1.20 -6.00
N ALA A 89 2.36 -0.52 -4.97
CA ALA A 89 3.74 -0.09 -4.92
C ALA A 89 4.72 -1.29 -4.85
N ALA A 90 4.44 -2.30 -4.01
CA ALA A 90 5.23 -3.53 -3.95
C ALA A 90 5.24 -4.26 -5.30
N THR A 91 4.09 -4.36 -5.96
CA THR A 91 3.96 -4.99 -7.28
C THR A 91 4.77 -4.24 -8.34
N ALA A 92 4.72 -2.91 -8.34
CA ALA A 92 5.48 -2.09 -9.26
C ALA A 92 7.01 -2.26 -9.07
N THR A 93 7.49 -2.25 -7.83
CA THR A 93 8.91 -2.50 -7.53
C THR A 93 9.35 -3.90 -7.97
N ASN A 94 8.51 -4.91 -7.74
CA ASN A 94 8.81 -6.27 -8.19
C ASN A 94 8.85 -6.39 -9.72
N ALA A 95 7.97 -5.69 -10.44
CA ALA A 95 7.99 -5.64 -11.89
C ALA A 95 9.26 -4.95 -12.42
N TYR A 96 9.68 -3.86 -11.78
CA TYR A 96 10.92 -3.16 -12.10
C TYR A 96 12.14 -4.09 -11.98
N VAL A 97 12.31 -4.76 -10.84
CA VAL A 97 13.44 -5.68 -10.61
C VAL A 97 13.44 -6.85 -11.60
N ARG A 98 12.26 -7.41 -11.91
CA ARG A 98 12.16 -8.48 -12.92
C ARG A 98 12.57 -8.03 -14.30
N GLY A 99 12.15 -6.83 -14.72
CA GLY A 99 12.55 -6.25 -16.00
C GLY A 99 14.07 -6.06 -16.11
N ASP A 100 14.73 -5.61 -15.04
CA ASP A 100 16.18 -5.48 -14.99
C ASP A 100 16.89 -6.84 -15.14
N LEU A 101 16.39 -7.89 -14.48
CA LEU A 101 16.93 -9.24 -14.61
C LEU A 101 16.75 -9.80 -16.03
N GLU A 102 15.61 -9.56 -16.68
CA GLU A 102 15.35 -9.95 -18.06
C GLU A 102 16.28 -9.23 -19.04
N MET A 103 16.46 -7.92 -18.89
CA MET A 103 17.40 -7.14 -19.70
C MET A 103 18.84 -7.62 -19.51
N ALA A 104 19.25 -7.91 -18.27
CA ALA A 104 20.57 -8.45 -17.97
C ALA A 104 20.78 -9.82 -18.62
N ALA A 105 19.81 -10.73 -18.51
CA ALA A 105 19.87 -12.04 -19.15
C ALA A 105 19.96 -11.93 -20.68
N GLN A 106 19.17 -11.04 -21.29
CA GLN A 106 19.20 -10.80 -22.73
C GLN A 106 20.54 -10.19 -23.18
N ALA A 107 21.11 -9.26 -22.41
CA ALA A 107 22.43 -8.68 -22.69
C ALA A 107 23.53 -9.73 -22.62
N GLN A 108 23.51 -10.60 -21.60
CA GLN A 108 24.45 -11.74 -21.49
C GLN A 108 24.30 -12.70 -22.67
N ALA A 109 23.07 -13.08 -23.02
CA ALA A 109 22.79 -13.95 -24.15
C ALA A 109 23.26 -13.33 -25.48
N ASN A 110 23.12 -12.01 -25.65
CA ASN A 110 23.61 -11.30 -26.83
C ASN A 110 25.14 -11.18 -26.85
N ALA A 111 25.79 -11.00 -25.70
CA ALA A 111 27.25 -10.94 -25.59
C ALA A 111 27.93 -12.27 -25.93
N LEU A 112 27.23 -13.40 -25.73
CA LEU A 112 27.70 -14.74 -26.12
C LEU A 112 27.57 -15.02 -27.63
N LYS A 113 26.83 -14.19 -28.38
CA LYS A 113 26.71 -14.36 -29.84
C LYS A 113 28.03 -13.99 -30.49
N GLU A 114 28.43 -14.78 -31.48
CA GLU A 114 29.66 -14.56 -32.22
C GLU A 114 29.69 -13.14 -32.81
N PRO A 115 30.77 -12.35 -32.61
CA PRO A 115 30.88 -11.02 -33.17
C PRO A 115 30.82 -11.10 -34.69
N LYS A 116 29.84 -10.43 -35.31
CA LYS A 116 29.85 -10.23 -36.75
C LYS A 116 30.94 -9.22 -37.09
N ILE A 117 32.08 -9.71 -37.56
CA ILE A 117 33.14 -8.86 -38.11
C ILE A 117 32.82 -8.64 -39.59
N ASP A 118 32.13 -7.55 -39.91
CA ASP A 118 32.07 -7.08 -41.30
C ASP A 118 33.40 -6.39 -41.61
N LEU A 119 34.31 -7.14 -42.23
CA LEU A 119 35.52 -6.58 -42.81
C LEU A 119 35.15 -5.85 -44.11
N PRO A 120 35.30 -4.51 -44.20
CA PRO A 120 35.10 -3.83 -45.46
C PRO A 120 36.16 -4.29 -46.48
N GLY A 121 35.75 -5.07 -47.48
CA GLY A 121 36.56 -5.38 -48.67
C GLY A 121 36.89 -6.86 -48.96
N VAL A 122 36.22 -7.85 -48.36
CA VAL A 122 36.54 -9.29 -48.57
C VAL A 122 35.46 -10.06 -49.34
N ASP A 123 34.71 -9.40 -50.22
CA ASP A 123 33.86 -10.05 -51.22
C ASP A 123 34.38 -9.71 -52.63
N GLY A 124 35.30 -10.52 -53.16
CA GLY A 124 35.79 -10.26 -54.53
C GLY A 124 36.94 -11.09 -55.11
N GLN A 125 37.44 -12.15 -54.47
CA GLN A 125 38.38 -13.07 -55.14
C GLN A 125 37.93 -14.52 -55.03
N GLN A 126 36.92 -14.87 -55.85
CA GLN A 126 36.76 -16.23 -56.35
C GLN A 126 37.76 -16.45 -57.49
N GLY A 127 38.41 -17.62 -57.43
CA GLY A 127 39.63 -17.95 -58.16
C GLY A 127 39.51 -18.01 -59.67
N GLY A 128 40.62 -17.64 -60.33
CA GLY A 128 40.91 -18.00 -61.70
C GLY A 128 42.00 -19.07 -61.75
N ARG A 129 41.62 -20.30 -62.13
CA ARG A 129 42.38 -21.22 -62.98
C ARG A 129 41.39 -22.03 -63.80
#